data_AF-A0A8H3EDW4-F1
#
_entry.id   AF-A0A8H3EDW4-F1
#
_cell.length_a   1.000
_cell.length_b   1.000
_cell.length_c   1.000
_cell.angle_alpha   90.00
_cell.angle_beta   90.00
_cell.angle_gamma   90.00
#
_symmetry.space_group_name_H-M   'P 1'
#
loop_
_entity.id
_entity.type
_entity.pdbx_description
1 polymer ?
#
loop_
_entity_poly.entity_id
_entity_poly.type
_entity_poly.pdbx_seq_one_letter_code
_entity_poly.pdbx_strand_id
1 'polypeptide(L)'
;MPSTQTFQPSSPPTLPLSVPRKSSPYTPLSPPAPLRRPTISPPQPGSSVTSSAVPSLTSGSYASSATGDESSTGGASGVDLVELLNDRLSNAVNPLPVDRSLARQAQTSGELNAKHRELLELQALAQRRLKSTRANFADGMKAAKEVKRDLEWTQKRVSTLKTKAEKKYPTAYRSANQRYPSSVDG
;
A
#
# COMPACT_ATOMS: atom_id res chain seq x y z
N MET A 1 -63.26 -30.87 -24.51
CA MET A 1 -62.83 -29.63 -23.83
C MET A 1 -61.39 -29.79 -23.36
N PRO A 2 -60.38 -29.44 -24.17
CA PRO A 2 -58.99 -29.45 -23.73
C PRO A 2 -58.57 -28.07 -23.20
N SER A 3 -58.04 -28.05 -21.98
CA SER A 3 -57.53 -26.85 -21.30
C SER A 3 -56.18 -26.44 -21.88
N THR A 4 -56.11 -25.27 -22.49
CA THR A 4 -54.88 -24.63 -22.98
C THR A 4 -54.04 -24.13 -21.81
N GLN A 5 -52.93 -24.80 -21.51
CA GLN A 5 -51.88 -24.27 -20.64
C GLN A 5 -51.06 -23.24 -21.42
N THR A 6 -51.16 -21.98 -21.01
CA THR A 6 -50.35 -20.86 -21.50
C THR A 6 -48.96 -20.90 -20.88
N PHE A 7 -47.93 -21.04 -21.71
CA PHE A 7 -46.53 -20.87 -21.33
C PHE A 7 -46.23 -19.40 -21.03
N GLN A 8 -45.78 -19.10 -19.81
CA GLN A 8 -45.22 -17.80 -19.43
C GLN A 8 -43.69 -17.83 -19.59
N PRO A 9 -43.05 -16.99 -20.41
CA PRO A 9 -41.61 -16.88 -20.43
C PRO A 9 -41.12 -16.02 -19.25
N SER A 10 -40.28 -16.59 -18.39
CA SER A 10 -39.59 -15.88 -17.31
C SER A 10 -38.51 -14.95 -17.88
N SER A 11 -38.68 -13.64 -17.70
CA SER A 11 -37.67 -12.62 -18.00
C SER A 11 -36.52 -12.65 -16.98
N PRO A 12 -35.25 -12.54 -17.40
CA PRO A 12 -34.11 -12.48 -16.47
C PRO A 12 -34.00 -11.10 -15.79
N PRO A 13 -33.44 -11.04 -14.57
CA PRO A 13 -33.25 -9.79 -13.83
C PRO A 13 -32.13 -8.93 -14.45
N THR A 14 -32.49 -7.73 -14.91
CA THR A 14 -31.56 -6.71 -15.39
C THR A 14 -30.83 -6.05 -14.22
N LEU A 15 -29.52 -6.29 -14.10
CA LEU A 15 -28.64 -5.52 -13.21
C LEU A 15 -28.37 -4.13 -13.84
N PRO A 16 -28.38 -3.02 -13.07
CA PRO A 16 -28.11 -1.71 -13.62
C PRO A 16 -26.62 -1.57 -13.97
N LEU A 17 -26.33 -1.61 -15.27
CA LEU A 17 -25.01 -1.33 -15.83
C LEU A 17 -24.79 0.19 -15.84
N SER A 18 -23.97 0.70 -14.92
CA SER A 18 -23.57 2.12 -14.93
C SER A 18 -22.62 2.36 -16.11
N VAL A 19 -23.17 2.90 -17.20
CA VAL A 19 -22.39 3.35 -18.37
C VAL A 19 -22.09 4.85 -18.25
N PRO A 20 -20.84 5.28 -18.45
CA PRO A 20 -20.49 6.70 -18.41
C PRO A 20 -21.15 7.41 -19.60
N ARG A 21 -22.05 8.35 -19.29
CA ARG A 21 -22.72 9.17 -20.30
C ARG A 21 -21.72 10.11 -20.95
N LYS A 22 -21.61 9.99 -22.27
CA LYS A 22 -20.86 10.92 -23.12
C LYS A 22 -21.66 12.21 -23.27
N SER A 23 -21.15 13.30 -22.72
CA SER A 23 -21.56 14.67 -23.07
C SER A 23 -20.44 15.35 -23.87
N SER A 24 -20.79 15.84 -25.04
CA SER A 24 -20.01 16.76 -25.90
C SER A 24 -21.06 17.70 -26.52
N PRO A 25 -20.82 18.99 -26.82
CA PRO A 25 -19.55 19.53 -27.31
C PRO A 25 -19.17 20.96 -26.83
N TYR A 26 -17.94 21.37 -27.17
CA TYR A 26 -17.35 22.71 -27.09
C TYR A 26 -16.91 23.26 -25.72
N THR A 27 -15.59 23.24 -25.51
CA THR A 27 -14.89 24.20 -24.65
C THR A 27 -13.48 24.40 -25.23
N PRO A 28 -12.98 25.64 -25.36
CA PRO A 28 -11.79 25.95 -26.16
C PRO A 28 -10.49 25.42 -25.55
N LEU A 29 -9.59 25.09 -26.48
CA LEU A 29 -8.24 24.57 -26.35
C LEU A 29 -7.37 25.42 -25.40
N SER A 30 -6.93 24.84 -24.27
CA SER A 30 -5.89 25.40 -23.41
C SER A 30 -4.53 24.74 -23.71
N PRO A 31 -3.41 25.49 -23.64
CA PRO A 31 -2.11 25.06 -24.15
C PRO A 31 -1.48 23.91 -23.33
N PRO A 32 -0.58 23.11 -23.93
CA PRO A 32 -0.04 21.92 -23.28
C PRO A 32 0.88 22.30 -22.11
N ALA A 33 0.51 21.86 -20.91
CA ALA A 33 1.38 21.90 -19.75
C ALA A 33 2.60 20.98 -19.98
N PRO A 34 3.83 21.39 -19.62
CA PRO A 34 5.02 20.58 -19.81
C PRO A 34 4.96 19.32 -18.94
N LEU A 35 5.31 18.19 -19.55
CA LEU A 35 5.45 16.87 -18.95
C LEU A 35 6.31 16.95 -17.67
N ARG A 36 5.67 16.94 -16.50
CA ARG A 36 6.37 16.73 -15.22
C ARG A 36 6.64 15.25 -15.05
N ARG A 37 7.84 14.84 -15.47
CA ARG A 37 8.50 13.59 -15.08
C ARG A 37 8.35 13.40 -13.57
N PRO A 38 7.86 12.26 -13.06
CA PRO A 38 7.96 11.98 -11.64
C PRO A 38 9.45 11.81 -11.32
N THR A 39 10.01 12.78 -10.62
CA THR A 39 11.32 12.67 -9.99
C THR A 39 11.19 11.63 -8.88
N ILE A 40 11.67 10.42 -9.14
CA ILE A 40 12.01 9.46 -8.08
C ILE A 40 13.21 10.05 -7.36
N SER A 41 12.92 10.79 -6.29
CA SER A 41 13.90 11.19 -5.28
C SER A 41 13.82 10.15 -4.16
N PRO A 42 14.92 9.50 -3.77
CA PRO A 42 14.96 8.75 -2.51
C PRO A 42 14.64 9.70 -1.35
N PRO A 43 13.89 9.29 -0.32
CA PRO A 43 13.71 10.14 0.85
C PRO A 43 15.08 10.38 1.50
N GLN A 44 15.54 11.63 1.50
CA GLN A 44 16.65 12.05 2.34
C GLN A 44 16.25 11.87 3.81
N PRO A 45 17.17 11.42 4.69
CA PRO A 45 16.93 11.46 6.12
C PRO A 45 16.75 12.93 6.52
N GLY A 46 15.56 13.27 7.01
CA GLY A 46 15.31 14.60 7.56
C GLY A 46 16.33 14.89 8.66
N SER A 47 17.01 16.03 8.55
CA SER A 47 17.69 16.67 9.66
C SER A 47 16.63 17.10 10.67
N SER A 48 16.24 16.16 11.53
CA SER A 48 15.42 16.45 12.70
C SER A 48 16.26 17.29 13.67
N VAL A 49 16.11 18.61 13.57
CA VAL A 49 16.37 19.51 14.70
C VAL A 49 15.27 19.24 15.72
N THR A 50 15.43 18.15 16.46
CA THR A 50 14.60 17.88 17.64
C THR A 50 15.24 18.64 18.78
N SER A 51 14.80 19.88 18.97
CA SER A 51 14.91 20.57 20.25
C SER A 51 13.97 19.89 21.25
N SER A 52 14.27 18.63 21.61
CA SER A 52 13.65 17.96 22.75
C SER A 52 14.54 18.25 23.95
N ALA A 53 14.22 19.35 24.62
CA ALA A 53 14.56 19.54 26.01
C ALA A 53 14.03 18.32 26.78
N VAL A 54 14.92 17.42 27.15
CA VAL A 54 14.66 16.41 28.17
C VAL A 54 14.74 17.13 29.52
N PRO A 55 13.65 17.26 30.30
CA PRO A 55 13.84 17.54 31.70
C PRO A 55 14.36 16.24 32.31
N SER A 56 15.65 16.21 32.63
CA SER A 56 16.25 15.15 33.43
C SER A 56 15.70 15.26 34.85
N LEU A 57 14.50 14.73 35.07
CA LEU A 57 13.91 14.58 36.39
C LEU A 57 14.41 13.27 37.02
N THR A 58 15.69 13.25 37.38
CA THR A 58 16.23 12.28 38.33
C THR A 58 16.44 13.01 39.65
N SER A 59 15.34 13.29 40.34
CA SER A 59 15.34 13.70 41.75
C SER A 59 14.36 12.77 42.46
N GLY A 60 14.89 11.88 43.28
CA GLY A 60 14.10 10.86 43.96
C GLY A 60 14.91 9.84 44.74
N SER A 61 15.96 10.28 45.45
CA SER A 61 16.53 9.47 46.54
C SER A 61 15.64 9.61 47.77
N TYR A 62 14.55 8.85 47.83
CA TYR A 62 13.71 8.72 49.04
C TYR A 62 13.94 7.35 49.69
N ALA A 63 15.17 7.07 50.11
CA ALA A 63 15.44 5.87 50.89
C ALA A 63 16.58 6.13 51.88
N SER A 64 16.32 7.00 52.85
CA SER A 64 17.09 7.04 54.09
C SER A 64 16.23 7.66 55.19
N SER A 65 15.49 6.83 55.89
CA SER A 65 15.05 7.10 57.25
C SER A 65 15.11 5.76 57.99
N ALA A 66 16.29 5.49 58.52
CA ALA A 66 16.45 4.57 59.63
C ALA A 66 15.86 5.27 60.86
N THR A 67 14.59 5.01 61.13
CA THR A 67 13.95 5.34 62.41
C THR A 67 14.34 4.25 63.40
N GLY A 68 15.13 4.63 64.40
CA GLY A 68 15.62 3.74 65.44
C GLY A 68 15.68 4.50 66.75
N ASP A 69 14.53 4.74 67.34
CA ASP A 69 14.39 5.00 68.77
C ASP A 69 13.01 4.53 69.22
N GLU A 70 13.06 3.40 69.92
CA GLU A 70 11.99 2.83 70.70
C GLU A 70 11.87 3.66 71.99
N SER A 71 10.74 4.32 72.22
CA SER A 71 10.32 4.62 73.58
C SER A 71 8.86 5.05 73.68
N SER A 72 8.22 4.48 74.71
CA SER A 72 7.08 5.02 75.47
C SER A 72 5.67 4.62 75.03
N THR A 73 5.31 3.41 75.46
CA THR A 73 4.20 3.09 76.37
C THR A 73 3.17 4.21 76.63
N GLY A 74 1.90 3.96 76.25
CA GLY A 74 0.77 4.78 76.72
C GLY A 74 -0.53 4.40 76.03
N GLY A 75 -1.36 3.62 76.72
CA GLY A 75 -2.59 3.04 76.16
C GLY A 75 -3.65 4.05 75.73
N ALA A 76 -4.34 3.71 74.65
CA ALA A 76 -5.73 4.05 74.39
C ALA A 76 -6.27 3.10 73.32
N SER A 77 -7.33 2.36 73.68
CA SER A 77 -8.40 1.78 72.85
C SER A 77 -8.05 1.10 71.53
N GLY A 78 -8.53 -0.14 71.36
CA GLY A 78 -8.45 -0.92 70.12
C GLY A 78 -9.14 -0.24 68.94
N VAL A 79 -8.44 0.70 68.32
CA VAL A 79 -8.59 1.01 66.91
C VAL A 79 -7.82 -0.08 66.20
N ASP A 80 -8.54 -0.99 65.56
CA ASP A 80 -7.93 -1.97 64.68
C ASP A 80 -7.09 -1.21 63.66
N LEU A 81 -5.75 -1.32 63.76
CA LEU A 81 -4.83 -0.64 62.85
C LEU A 81 -5.13 -1.03 61.41
N VAL A 82 -5.66 -2.23 61.17
CA VAL A 82 -6.10 -2.67 59.83
C VAL A 82 -7.33 -1.89 59.41
N GLU A 83 -8.31 -1.71 60.29
CA GLU A 83 -9.51 -0.91 60.02
C GLU A 83 -9.16 0.58 59.80
N LEU A 84 -8.25 1.15 60.60
CA LEU A 84 -7.77 2.52 60.44
C LEU A 84 -6.94 2.72 59.16
N LEU A 85 -6.11 1.75 58.78
CA LEU A 85 -5.37 1.75 57.52
C LEU A 85 -6.31 1.54 56.34
N ASN A 86 -7.33 0.70 56.47
CA ASN A 86 -8.36 0.49 55.46
C ASN A 86 -9.17 1.77 55.26
N ASP A 87 -9.61 2.45 56.33
CA ASP A 87 -10.31 3.74 56.24
C ASP A 87 -9.44 4.84 55.65
N ARG A 88 -8.15 4.88 56.02
CA ARG A 88 -7.16 5.77 55.40
C ARG A 88 -6.95 5.45 53.93
N LEU A 89 -6.89 4.18 53.54
CA LEU A 89 -6.70 3.74 52.16
C LEU A 89 -7.95 4.02 51.33
N SER A 90 -9.14 3.72 51.85
CA SER A 90 -10.43 4.01 51.20
C SER A 90 -10.67 5.52 51.02
N ASN A 91 -10.19 6.36 51.94
CA ASN A 91 -10.27 7.82 51.81
C ASN A 91 -9.11 8.45 51.02
N ALA A 92 -7.95 7.81 50.91
CA ALA A 92 -6.78 8.33 50.19
C ALA A 92 -6.66 7.82 48.74
N VAL A 93 -7.22 6.64 48.45
CA VAL A 93 -7.25 6.07 47.10
C VAL A 93 -8.39 6.72 46.34
N ASN A 94 -8.06 7.74 45.58
CA ASN A 94 -8.90 8.20 44.49
C ASN A 94 -8.82 7.15 43.37
N PRO A 95 -9.90 6.42 42.99
CA PRO A 95 -9.86 5.42 41.92
C PRO A 95 -9.73 6.04 40.53
N LEU A 96 -10.11 7.32 40.39
CA LEU A 96 -10.15 8.06 39.12
C LEU A 96 -8.85 8.05 38.29
N PRO A 97 -7.63 8.17 38.86
CA PRO A 97 -6.39 8.09 38.09
C PRO A 97 -6.09 6.69 37.55
N VAL A 98 -6.51 5.63 38.26
CA VAL A 98 -6.32 4.23 37.84
C VAL A 98 -7.28 3.91 36.70
N ASP A 99 -8.54 4.32 36.79
CA ASP A 99 -9.51 4.14 35.71
C ASP A 99 -9.07 4.88 34.44
N ARG A 100 -8.51 6.08 34.59
CA ARG A 100 -7.98 6.86 33.47
C ARG A 100 -6.74 6.22 32.85
N SER A 101 -5.84 5.62 33.65
CA SER A 101 -4.67 4.94 33.10
C SER A 101 -5.06 3.64 32.39
N LEU A 102 -6.02 2.89 32.94
CA LEU A 102 -6.58 1.70 32.31
C LEU A 102 -7.29 2.03 30.99
N ALA A 103 -8.12 3.08 30.97
CA ALA A 103 -8.77 3.55 29.74
C ALA A 103 -7.75 3.98 28.68
N ARG A 104 -6.69 4.71 29.08
CA ARG A 104 -5.59 5.07 28.17
C ARG A 104 -4.81 3.85 27.67
N GLN A 105 -4.58 2.86 28.51
CA GLN A 105 -3.91 1.62 28.12
C GLN A 105 -4.79 0.81 27.15
N ALA A 106 -6.08 0.70 27.42
CA ALA A 106 -7.03 0.04 26.52
C ALA A 106 -7.09 0.76 25.17
N GLN A 107 -7.21 2.08 25.16
CA GLN A 107 -7.21 2.88 23.93
C GLN A 107 -5.91 2.70 23.14
N THR A 108 -4.76 2.88 23.78
CA THR A 108 -3.45 2.75 23.11
C THR A 108 -3.22 1.33 22.59
N SER A 109 -3.65 0.31 23.35
CA SER A 109 -3.57 -1.09 22.90
C SER A 109 -4.50 -1.37 21.70
N GLY A 110 -5.69 -0.76 21.67
CA GLY A 110 -6.63 -0.85 20.56
C GLY A 110 -6.08 -0.19 19.29
N GLU A 111 -5.55 1.03 19.42
CA GLU A 111 -4.91 1.77 18.34
C GLU A 111 -3.68 1.02 17.80
N LEU A 112 -2.83 0.49 18.69
CA LEU A 112 -1.66 -0.29 18.32
C LEU A 112 -2.05 -1.57 17.57
N ASN A 113 -3.07 -2.28 18.03
CA ASN A 113 -3.55 -3.49 17.36
C ASN A 113 -4.16 -3.16 15.97
N ALA A 114 -4.92 -2.07 15.86
CA ALA A 114 -5.43 -1.60 14.58
C ALA A 114 -4.29 -1.28 13.59
N LYS A 115 -3.24 -0.60 14.05
CA LYS A 115 -2.05 -0.30 13.25
C LYS A 115 -1.27 -1.55 12.86
N HIS A 116 -1.17 -2.53 13.76
CA HIS A 116 -0.53 -3.80 13.46
C HIS A 116 -1.25 -4.54 12.32
N ARG A 117 -2.59 -4.59 12.36
CA ARG A 117 -3.40 -5.16 11.27
C ARG A 117 -3.23 -4.41 9.96
N GLU A 118 -3.22 -3.09 10.00
CA GLU A 118 -2.99 -2.24 8.82
C GLU A 118 -1.62 -2.53 8.18
N LEU A 119 -0.56 -2.65 8.99
CA LEU A 119 0.78 -2.98 8.49
C LEU A 119 0.84 -4.37 7.84
N LEU A 120 0.19 -5.37 8.44
CA LEU A 120 0.12 -6.71 7.86
C LEU A 120 -0.65 -6.71 6.53
N GLU A 121 -1.74 -5.96 6.44
CA GLU A 121 -2.50 -5.83 5.19
C GLU A 121 -1.68 -5.14 4.11
N LEU A 122 -0.99 -4.04 4.45
CA LEU A 122 -0.11 -3.33 3.52
C LEU A 122 1.04 -4.21 3.04
N GLN A 123 1.63 -5.00 3.94
CA GLN A 123 2.67 -5.97 3.58
C GLN A 123 2.12 -7.04 2.63
N ALA A 124 0.95 -7.61 2.93
CA ALA A 124 0.31 -8.60 2.08
C ALA A 124 -0.02 -8.03 0.68
N LEU A 125 -0.50 -6.79 0.62
CA LEU A 125 -0.77 -6.08 -0.63
C LEU A 125 0.52 -5.87 -1.43
N ALA A 126 1.59 -5.39 -0.78
CA ALA A 126 2.89 -5.17 -1.42
C ALA A 126 3.44 -6.49 -1.99
N GLN A 127 3.38 -7.58 -1.22
CA GLN A 127 3.78 -8.91 -1.66
C GLN A 127 2.94 -9.40 -2.85
N ARG A 128 1.62 -9.19 -2.82
CA ARG A 128 0.73 -9.54 -3.95
C ARG A 128 1.09 -8.78 -5.22
N ARG A 129 1.31 -7.47 -5.11
CA ARG A 129 1.73 -6.64 -6.24
C ARG A 129 3.07 -7.10 -6.80
N LEU A 130 4.05 -7.34 -5.93
CA LEU A 130 5.37 -7.81 -6.33
C LEU A 130 5.33 -9.19 -7.00
N LYS A 131 4.49 -10.11 -6.51
CA LYS A 131 4.27 -11.40 -7.18
C LYS A 131 3.66 -11.22 -8.57
N SER A 132 2.66 -10.35 -8.71
CA SER A 132 2.02 -10.06 -10.00
C SER A 132 3.00 -9.41 -10.99
N THR A 133 3.80 -8.44 -10.56
CA THR A 133 4.80 -7.80 -11.45
C THR A 133 5.88 -8.77 -11.90
N ARG A 134 6.33 -9.68 -11.01
CA ARG A 134 7.26 -10.75 -11.40
C ARG A 134 6.69 -11.70 -12.45
N ALA A 135 5.42 -12.10 -12.32
CA ALA A 135 4.75 -12.93 -13.31
C ALA A 135 4.65 -12.22 -14.67
N ASN A 136 4.14 -10.99 -14.68
CA ASN A 136 4.02 -10.19 -15.89
C ASN A 136 5.37 -9.93 -16.57
N PHE A 137 6.43 -9.69 -15.78
CA PHE A 137 7.79 -9.53 -16.31
C PHE A 137 8.30 -10.82 -16.95
N ALA A 138 8.10 -11.98 -16.32
CA ALA A 138 8.50 -13.26 -16.87
C ALA A 138 7.79 -13.57 -18.20
N ASP A 139 6.50 -13.27 -18.28
CA ASP A 139 5.72 -13.46 -19.52
C ASP A 139 6.12 -12.44 -20.60
N GLY A 140 6.39 -11.19 -20.22
CA GLY A 140 6.95 -10.19 -21.12
C GLY A 140 8.32 -10.59 -21.69
N MET A 141 9.19 -11.21 -20.88
CA MET A 141 10.47 -11.74 -21.36
C MET A 141 10.29 -12.89 -22.35
N LYS A 142 9.30 -13.78 -22.13
CA LYS A 142 9.00 -14.85 -23.09
C LYS A 142 8.52 -14.24 -24.40
N ALA A 143 7.51 -13.37 -24.36
CA ALA A 143 6.98 -12.69 -25.53
C ALA A 143 8.07 -11.95 -26.32
N ALA A 144 8.96 -11.22 -25.65
CA ALA A 144 10.09 -10.54 -26.30
C ALA A 144 11.04 -11.51 -27.01
N LYS A 145 11.30 -12.70 -26.42
CA LYS A 145 12.10 -13.74 -27.08
C LYS A 145 11.40 -14.31 -28.31
N GLU A 146 10.06 -14.43 -28.29
CA GLU A 146 9.30 -14.91 -29.44
C GLU A 146 9.33 -13.91 -30.57
N VAL A 147 9.03 -12.64 -30.27
CA VAL A 147 9.10 -11.54 -31.24
C VAL A 147 10.49 -11.44 -31.85
N LYS A 148 11.56 -11.60 -31.06
CA LYS A 148 12.92 -11.66 -31.58
C LYS A 148 13.11 -12.79 -32.60
N ARG A 149 12.67 -14.02 -32.27
CA ARG A 149 12.75 -15.17 -33.20
C ARG A 149 11.94 -14.93 -34.47
N ASP A 150 10.78 -14.31 -34.36
CA ASP A 150 9.90 -14.01 -35.50
C ASP A 150 10.50 -12.91 -36.38
N LEU A 151 11.13 -11.90 -35.79
CA LEU A 151 11.87 -10.87 -36.51
C LEU A 151 13.07 -11.47 -37.27
N GLU A 152 13.84 -12.36 -36.64
CA GLU A 152 14.94 -13.05 -37.30
C GLU A 152 14.43 -13.94 -38.46
N TRP A 153 13.31 -14.64 -38.26
CA TRP A 153 12.70 -15.46 -39.29
C TRP A 153 12.19 -14.62 -40.47
N THR A 154 11.48 -13.53 -40.20
CA THR A 154 10.97 -12.63 -41.24
C THR A 154 12.12 -11.96 -42.00
N GLN A 155 13.17 -11.49 -41.32
CA GLN A 155 14.37 -10.96 -41.95
C GLN A 155 15.01 -11.97 -42.90
N LYS A 156 15.19 -13.21 -42.45
CA LYS A 156 15.73 -14.29 -43.29
C LYS A 156 14.81 -14.59 -44.47
N ARG A 157 13.50 -14.65 -44.24
CA ARG A 157 12.50 -14.92 -45.29
C ARG A 157 12.50 -13.83 -46.35
N VAL A 158 12.49 -12.56 -45.95
CA VAL A 158 12.55 -11.40 -46.86
C VAL A 158 13.87 -11.41 -47.64
N SER A 159 15.01 -11.68 -46.99
CA SER A 159 16.31 -11.83 -47.66
C SER A 159 16.27 -12.92 -48.74
N THR A 160 15.75 -14.11 -48.43
CA THR A 160 15.65 -15.19 -49.44
C THR A 160 14.72 -14.83 -50.59
N LEU A 161 13.62 -14.10 -50.32
CA LEU A 161 12.69 -13.66 -51.36
C LEU A 161 13.33 -12.57 -52.25
N LYS A 162 14.08 -11.64 -51.65
CA LYS A 162 14.89 -10.64 -52.35
C LYS A 162 15.88 -11.31 -53.31
N THR A 163 16.70 -12.25 -52.82
CA THR A 163 17.67 -12.97 -53.68
C THR A 163 16.98 -13.77 -54.80
N LYS A 164 15.80 -14.36 -54.54
CA LYS A 164 15.02 -15.05 -55.58
C LYS A 164 14.48 -14.08 -56.64
N ALA A 165 13.98 -12.92 -56.22
CA ALA A 165 13.48 -11.89 -57.12
C ALA A 165 14.60 -11.31 -58.00
N GLU A 166 15.76 -11.02 -57.41
CA GLU A 166 16.97 -10.57 -58.13
C GLU A 166 17.39 -11.56 -59.22
N LYS A 167 17.38 -12.87 -58.90
CA LYS A 167 17.75 -13.92 -59.86
C LYS A 167 16.71 -14.11 -60.97
N LYS A 168 15.43 -14.07 -60.65
CA LYS A 168 14.34 -14.36 -61.61
C LYS A 168 13.99 -13.17 -62.50
N TYR A 169 14.09 -11.95 -61.98
CA TYR A 169 13.67 -10.73 -62.67
C TYR A 169 14.69 -9.58 -62.49
N PRO A 170 15.92 -9.70 -63.02
CA PRO A 170 17.02 -8.78 -62.69
C PRO A 170 16.77 -7.33 -63.14
N THR A 171 16.17 -7.11 -64.31
CA THR A 171 15.90 -5.76 -64.85
C THR A 171 14.76 -5.06 -64.11
N ALA A 172 13.65 -5.76 -63.90
CA ALA A 172 12.51 -5.25 -63.13
C ALA A 172 12.84 -5.02 -61.65
N TYR A 173 13.70 -5.88 -61.07
CA TYR A 173 14.17 -5.69 -59.69
C TYR A 173 15.02 -4.43 -59.55
N ARG A 174 15.95 -4.16 -60.48
CA ARG A 174 16.76 -2.93 -60.47
C ARG A 174 15.92 -1.67 -60.62
N SER A 175 14.95 -1.65 -61.54
CA SER A 175 14.07 -0.49 -61.72
C SER A 175 13.19 -0.25 -60.50
N ALA A 176 12.69 -1.31 -59.85
CA ALA A 176 11.93 -1.20 -58.61
C ALA A 176 12.79 -0.71 -57.44
N ASN A 177 14.02 -1.22 -57.28
CA ASN A 177 14.93 -0.82 -56.21
C ASN A 177 15.42 0.63 -56.36
N GLN A 178 15.56 1.13 -57.60
CA GLN A 178 15.82 2.55 -57.86
C GLN A 178 14.64 3.45 -57.48
N ARG A 179 13.40 2.96 -57.68
CA ARG A 179 12.18 3.70 -57.37
C ARG A 179 11.82 3.67 -55.89
N TYR A 180 12.19 2.60 -55.19
CA TYR A 180 11.93 2.38 -53.77
C TYR A 180 13.19 1.83 -53.07
N PRO A 181 14.13 2.70 -52.69
CA PRO A 181 15.29 2.29 -51.91
C PRO A 181 14.86 1.81 -50.52
N SER A 182 15.44 0.72 -50.03
CA SER A 182 15.17 0.21 -48.67
C SER A 182 15.72 1.17 -47.62
N SER A 183 14.87 1.65 -46.71
CA SER A 183 15.21 2.63 -45.66
C SER A 183 16.04 2.07 -44.48
N VAL A 184 16.91 1.07 -44.69
CA VAL A 184 17.57 0.31 -43.61
C VAL A 184 18.98 0.82 -43.27
N ASP A 185 19.54 1.79 -44.00
CA ASP A 185 20.88 2.36 -43.73
C ASP A 185 20.82 3.82 -43.22
N GLY A 186 20.14 4.06 -42.09
CA GLY A 186 20.09 5.36 -41.41
C GLY A 186 20.10 5.22 -39.89
#